data_AF-A0A524FAM3-F1
#
_entry.id   AF-A0A524FAM3-F1
#
_cell.length_a   1.000
_cell.length_b   1.000
_cell.length_c   1.000
_cell.angle_alpha   90.00
_cell.angle_beta   90.00
_cell.angle_gamma   90.00
#
_symmetry.space_group_name_H-M   'P 1'
#
loop_
_entity.id
_entity.type
_entity.pdbx_description
1 polymer ?
#
loop_
_entity_poly.entity_id
_entity_poly.type
_entity_poly.pdbx_seq_one_letter_code
_entity_poly.pdbx_strand_id
1 'polypeptide(L)'
;MKENNTPNSNKKIIEDENPKYLSKEHQDLDVPSVPIAPKKKERITSKSPGLSTDLIKKIKTLESNLVKVVLVNCERCGEIITVPITKISIDSSELPVVPISYVHLNSKGKDPHCITLFLDHDYDIRRQRISDVIIEKNLENR
;
A
#
# COMPACT_ATOMS: atom_id res chain seq x y z
N MET A 1 -57.38 24.02 -17.38
CA MET A 1 -57.77 22.60 -17.22
C MET A 1 -56.48 21.82 -16.98
N LYS A 2 -56.14 21.55 -15.71
CA LYS A 2 -56.40 20.31 -14.94
C LYS A 2 -55.48 19.14 -15.39
N GLU A 3 -54.40 18.87 -14.63
CA GLU A 3 -54.25 17.78 -13.61
C GLU A 3 -53.66 16.50 -14.24
N ASN A 4 -52.40 16.14 -13.93
CA ASN A 4 -51.90 15.24 -12.86
C ASN A 4 -51.97 13.73 -13.20
N ASN A 5 -50.82 13.05 -13.17
CA ASN A 5 -50.51 11.90 -12.27
C ASN A 5 -49.47 10.90 -12.83
N THR A 6 -48.43 10.66 -12.02
CA THR A 6 -47.52 9.49 -12.01
C THR A 6 -48.26 8.22 -11.50
N PRO A 7 -47.78 6.99 -11.78
CA PRO A 7 -46.95 6.25 -10.78
C PRO A 7 -45.86 5.35 -11.45
N ASN A 8 -44.62 5.27 -10.93
CA ASN A 8 -44.06 4.43 -9.84
C ASN A 8 -43.80 2.93 -10.14
N SER A 9 -42.58 2.52 -9.80
CA SER A 9 -42.05 1.20 -9.39
C SER A 9 -42.09 0.01 -10.35
N ASN A 10 -40.93 -0.61 -10.64
CA ASN A 10 -40.46 -1.77 -9.85
C ASN A 10 -39.11 -2.33 -10.34
N LYS A 11 -38.21 -2.54 -9.37
CA LYS A 11 -36.96 -3.29 -9.49
C LYS A 11 -37.28 -4.76 -9.78
N LYS A 12 -36.67 -5.36 -10.80
CA LYS A 12 -36.62 -6.82 -10.95
C LYS A 12 -35.30 -7.34 -10.38
N ILE A 13 -35.43 -8.05 -9.26
CA ILE A 13 -34.42 -8.93 -8.69
C ILE A 13 -34.39 -10.18 -9.57
N ILE A 14 -33.20 -10.59 -10.01
CA ILE A 14 -32.97 -11.83 -10.73
C ILE A 14 -32.74 -12.89 -9.65
N GLU A 15 -33.73 -13.76 -9.44
CA GLU A 15 -33.58 -14.98 -8.64
C GLU A 15 -33.03 -16.07 -9.56
N ASP A 16 -31.80 -16.49 -9.27
CA ASP A 16 -31.08 -17.51 -10.01
C ASP A 16 -31.36 -18.90 -9.41
N GLU A 17 -31.21 -19.91 -10.27
CA GLU A 17 -31.86 -21.19 -10.22
C GLU A 17 -31.46 -22.12 -9.04
N ASN A 18 -32.46 -22.87 -8.61
CA ASN A 18 -32.50 -23.93 -7.59
C ASN A 18 -31.38 -24.99 -7.69
N PRO A 19 -30.53 -25.20 -6.66
CA PRO A 19 -29.78 -26.44 -6.50
C PRO A 19 -30.52 -27.38 -5.54
N LYS A 20 -31.44 -28.19 -6.06
CA LYS A 20 -31.88 -29.43 -5.41
C LYS A 20 -30.70 -30.40 -5.39
N TYR A 21 -29.83 -30.37 -4.39
CA TYR A 21 -29.02 -31.50 -3.90
C TYR A 21 -28.14 -31.02 -2.74
N LEU A 22 -28.71 -30.91 -1.55
CA LEU A 22 -27.97 -30.93 -0.29
C LEU A 22 -28.68 -31.94 0.61
N SER A 23 -28.05 -33.10 0.80
CA SER A 23 -28.45 -34.12 1.76
C SER A 23 -28.47 -33.52 3.17
N LYS A 24 -29.37 -34.02 4.01
CA LYS A 24 -29.69 -33.55 5.38
C LYS A 24 -28.54 -33.63 6.41
N GLU A 25 -27.29 -33.76 5.99
CA GLU A 25 -26.12 -33.94 6.86
C GLU A 25 -25.23 -32.68 6.98
N HIS A 26 -25.65 -31.55 6.39
CA HIS A 26 -24.94 -30.26 6.49
C HIS A 26 -25.58 -29.26 7.49
N GLN A 27 -26.54 -29.70 8.30
CA GLN A 27 -27.06 -28.87 9.39
C GLN A 27 -26.19 -29.07 10.64
N ASP A 28 -25.69 -27.95 11.15
CA ASP A 28 -25.07 -27.75 12.48
C ASP A 28 -23.55 -27.90 12.58
N LEU A 29 -22.81 -27.33 11.62
CA LEU A 29 -21.55 -26.69 11.95
C LEU A 29 -21.82 -25.19 12.12
N ASP A 30 -22.04 -24.74 13.36
CA ASP A 30 -22.06 -23.32 13.73
C ASP A 30 -20.67 -22.72 13.50
N VAL A 31 -20.34 -22.43 12.24
CA VAL A 31 -19.10 -21.75 11.90
C VAL A 31 -19.27 -20.30 12.36
N PRO A 32 -18.45 -19.82 13.32
CA PRO A 32 -18.53 -18.44 13.76
C PRO A 32 -18.28 -17.52 12.56
N SER A 33 -19.04 -16.43 12.48
CA SER A 33 -18.86 -15.42 11.42
C SER A 33 -17.42 -14.93 11.40
N VAL A 34 -16.77 -14.99 10.23
CA VAL A 34 -15.41 -14.47 10.06
C VAL A 34 -15.39 -12.99 10.47
N PRO A 35 -14.52 -12.58 11.40
CA PRO A 35 -14.44 -11.19 11.80
C PRO A 35 -14.08 -10.32 10.59
N ILE A 36 -14.76 -9.17 10.47
CA ILE A 36 -14.52 -8.23 9.38
C ILE A 36 -13.08 -7.73 9.48
N ALA A 37 -12.31 -7.89 8.41
CA ALA A 37 -10.92 -7.44 8.36
C ALA A 37 -10.84 -5.93 8.69
N PRO A 38 -9.89 -5.50 9.54
CA PRO A 38 -9.70 -4.09 9.84
C PRO A 38 -9.52 -3.30 8.55
N LYS A 39 -10.30 -2.24 8.36
CA LYS A 39 -10.13 -1.34 7.22
C LYS A 39 -8.72 -0.74 7.30
N LYS A 40 -7.96 -0.83 6.20
CA LYS A 40 -6.59 -0.30 6.13
C LYS A 40 -6.59 1.19 6.51
N LYS A 41 -5.63 1.58 7.35
CA LYS A 41 -5.37 2.99 7.69
C LYS A 41 -5.07 3.78 6.40
N GLU A 42 -5.55 5.02 6.33
CA GLU A 42 -5.46 5.87 5.15
C GLU A 42 -4.02 6.00 4.61
N ARG A 43 -3.91 6.09 3.28
CA ARG A 43 -2.62 6.21 2.59
C ARG A 43 -1.95 7.53 2.94
N ILE A 44 -0.66 7.49 3.30
CA ILE A 44 0.16 8.70 3.39
C ILE A 44 0.43 9.18 1.96
N THR A 45 -0.28 10.21 1.54
CA THR A 45 -0.06 10.87 0.25
C THR A 45 0.60 12.24 0.47
N SER A 46 1.10 12.86 -0.59
CA SER A 46 1.60 14.24 -0.56
C SER A 46 0.55 15.27 -0.13
N LYS A 47 -0.74 14.88 -0.10
CA LYS A 47 -1.87 15.70 0.35
C LYS A 47 -2.35 15.37 1.76
N SER A 48 -1.65 14.49 2.48
CA SER A 48 -2.04 14.11 3.85
C SER A 48 -1.97 15.31 4.80
N PRO A 49 -3.03 15.58 5.59
CA PRO A 49 -3.01 16.66 6.57
C PRO A 49 -1.94 16.38 7.63
N GLY A 50 -1.07 17.35 7.88
CA GLY A 50 0.04 17.24 8.85
C GLY A 50 1.42 16.93 8.24
N LEU A 51 1.55 16.87 6.91
CA LEU A 51 2.86 16.74 6.26
C LEU A 51 3.66 18.05 6.36
N SER A 52 4.92 17.99 6.79
CA SER A 52 5.77 19.18 6.93
C SER A 52 6.05 19.83 5.57
N THR A 53 6.19 21.16 5.56
CA THR A 53 6.55 21.93 4.36
C THR A 53 7.86 21.46 3.74
N ASP A 54 8.78 20.98 4.57
CA ASP A 54 10.10 20.51 4.15
C ASP A 54 10.02 19.16 3.44
N LEU A 55 9.12 18.25 3.88
CA LEU A 55 8.85 17.02 3.17
C LEU A 55 8.24 17.30 1.79
N ILE A 56 7.31 18.25 1.68
CA ILE A 56 6.72 18.63 0.40
C ILE A 56 7.79 19.18 -0.55
N LYS A 57 8.71 20.02 -0.06
CA LYS A 57 9.84 20.52 -0.85
C LYS A 57 10.73 19.37 -1.32
N LYS A 58 11.10 18.44 -0.44
CA LYS A 58 11.91 17.26 -0.78
C LYS A 58 11.26 16.39 -1.86
N ILE A 59 9.95 16.13 -1.76
CA ILE A 59 9.21 15.38 -2.78
C ILE A 59 9.35 16.06 -4.14
N LYS A 60 9.07 17.37 -4.21
CA LYS A 60 9.15 18.13 -5.47
C LYS A 60 10.55 18.17 -6.08
N THR A 61 11.60 18.14 -5.25
CA THR A 61 12.98 18.11 -5.73
C THR A 61 13.39 16.74 -6.26
N LEU A 62 12.86 15.66 -5.67
CA LEU A 62 13.22 14.28 -6.03
C LEU A 62 12.33 13.70 -7.15
N GLU A 63 11.09 14.15 -7.26
CA GLU A 63 10.13 13.65 -8.24
C GLU A 63 10.45 14.17 -9.64
N SER A 64 10.49 13.27 -10.61
CA SER A 64 10.77 13.60 -12.01
C SER A 64 10.00 12.67 -12.95
N ASN A 65 10.16 12.86 -14.26
CA ASN A 65 9.56 11.97 -15.24
C ASN A 65 10.06 10.53 -15.11
N LEU A 66 11.30 10.33 -14.62
CA LEU A 66 11.94 9.02 -14.48
C LEU A 66 11.87 8.45 -13.05
N VAL A 67 11.60 9.31 -12.06
CA VAL A 67 11.64 8.94 -10.64
C VAL A 67 10.30 9.26 -9.99
N LYS A 68 9.70 8.25 -9.36
CA LYS A 68 8.53 8.41 -8.50
C LYS A 68 8.99 8.43 -7.04
N VAL A 69 8.46 9.34 -6.24
CA VAL A 69 8.73 9.38 -4.79
C VAL A 69 7.60 8.70 -4.04
N VAL A 70 7.95 7.70 -3.23
CA VAL A 70 7.02 7.00 -2.33
C VAL A 70 7.29 7.46 -0.90
N LEU A 71 6.23 7.75 -0.15
CA LEU A 71 6.31 8.12 1.27
C LEU A 71 6.14 6.87 2.12
N VAL A 72 7.09 6.64 3.01
CA VAL A 72 7.11 5.45 3.86
C VAL A 72 7.28 5.85 5.30
N ASN A 73 6.51 5.26 6.20
CA ASN A 73 6.78 5.36 7.63
C ASN A 73 7.85 4.33 8.01
N CYS A 74 9.05 4.80 8.35
CA CYS A 74 10.08 3.91 8.85
C CYS A 74 9.83 3.61 10.33
N GLU A 75 9.41 2.38 10.64
CA GLU A 75 9.09 1.95 12.01
C GLU A 75 10.30 1.99 12.96
N ARG A 76 11.52 1.87 12.44
CA ARG A 76 12.76 1.98 13.22
C ARG A 76 13.12 3.41 13.57
N CYS A 77 12.88 4.36 12.67
CA CYS A 77 13.08 5.79 12.95
C CYS A 77 11.89 6.42 13.69
N GLY A 78 10.68 5.90 13.50
CA GLY A 78 9.44 6.57 13.90
C GLY A 78 9.11 7.80 13.05
N GLU A 79 9.64 7.88 11.83
CA GLU A 79 9.53 9.06 10.95
C GLU A 79 9.14 8.68 9.51
N ILE A 80 8.50 9.63 8.82
CA ILE A 80 8.16 9.50 7.40
C ILE A 80 9.38 9.86 6.55
N ILE A 81 9.82 8.91 5.73
CA ILE A 81 10.93 9.07 4.79
C ILE A 81 10.43 9.11 3.35
N THR A 82 11.17 9.82 2.49
CA THR A 82 10.95 9.86 1.04
C THR A 82 11.86 8.85 0.36
N VAL A 83 11.27 7.86 -0.30
CA VAL A 83 12.02 6.83 -1.05
C VAL A 83 11.88 7.11 -2.55
N PRO A 84 12.97 7.47 -3.25
CA PRO A 84 12.96 7.64 -4.70
C PRO A 84 13.02 6.28 -5.40
N ILE A 85 12.07 6.03 -6.30
CA ILE A 85 11.94 4.80 -7.07
C ILE A 85 12.09 5.13 -8.55
N THR A 86 12.98 4.42 -9.25
CA THR A 86 13.10 4.55 -10.70
C THR A 86 11.90 3.89 -11.37
N LYS A 87 11.15 4.62 -12.18
CA LYS A 87 9.90 4.09 -12.77
C LYS A 87 10.14 2.85 -13.62
N ILE A 88 11.25 2.84 -14.36
CA ILE A 88 11.66 1.69 -15.16
C ILE A 88 11.76 0.40 -14.36
N SER A 89 12.22 0.45 -13.10
CA SER A 89 12.35 -0.76 -12.26
C SER A 89 11.01 -1.40 -11.89
N ILE A 90 9.93 -0.61 -11.90
CA ILE A 90 8.58 -1.06 -11.58
C ILE A 90 7.82 -1.38 -12.87
N ASP A 91 7.81 -0.44 -13.82
CA ASP A 91 7.00 -0.52 -15.04
C ASP A 91 7.46 -1.67 -15.96
N SER A 92 8.76 -2.02 -15.95
CA SER A 92 9.30 -3.12 -16.76
C SER A 92 9.34 -4.47 -16.04
N SER A 93 8.89 -4.54 -14.79
CA SER A 93 8.96 -5.79 -14.03
C SER A 93 7.87 -6.76 -14.47
N GLU A 94 8.20 -8.04 -14.59
CA GLU A 94 7.21 -9.10 -14.78
C GLU A 94 6.53 -9.50 -13.45
N LEU A 95 7.11 -9.07 -12.32
CA LEU A 95 6.58 -9.39 -11.01
C LEU A 95 5.38 -8.48 -10.71
N PRO A 96 4.22 -9.03 -10.30
CA PRO A 96 3.06 -8.21 -9.93
C PRO A 96 3.33 -7.34 -8.70
N VAL A 97 4.34 -7.70 -7.91
CA VAL A 97 4.83 -6.95 -6.76
C VAL A 97 6.35 -6.97 -6.77
N VAL A 98 6.96 -5.80 -6.90
CA VAL A 98 8.40 -5.57 -7.06
C VAL A 98 9.03 -5.22 -5.71
N PRO A 99 10.04 -5.97 -5.24
CA PRO A 99 10.77 -5.62 -4.03
C PRO A 99 11.83 -4.55 -4.33
N ILE A 100 11.73 -3.39 -3.69
CA ILE A 100 12.74 -2.32 -3.75
C ILE A 100 13.35 -2.13 -2.37
N SER A 101 14.67 -2.26 -2.29
CA SER A 101 15.44 -2.04 -1.07
C SER A 101 16.07 -0.65 -1.08
N TYR A 102 15.89 0.09 0.00
CA TYR A 102 16.42 1.43 0.17
C TYR A 102 17.13 1.56 1.51
N VAL A 103 18.41 1.91 1.48
CA VAL A 103 19.20 2.15 2.70
C VAL A 103 19.15 3.63 3.05
N HIS A 104 18.86 3.92 4.31
CA HIS A 104 18.91 5.29 4.82
C HIS A 104 19.46 5.34 6.24
N LEU A 105 19.82 6.56 6.67
CA LEU A 105 20.20 6.87 8.04
C LEU A 105 19.00 7.41 8.80
N ASN A 106 19.00 7.22 10.12
CA ASN A 106 18.09 7.96 11.00
C ASN A 106 18.40 9.47 11.02
N SER A 107 17.51 10.26 11.58
CA SER A 107 17.62 11.73 11.64
C SER A 107 18.81 12.23 12.47
N LYS A 108 19.44 11.35 13.24
CA LYS A 108 20.69 11.60 13.98
C LYS A 108 21.95 11.20 13.20
N GLY A 109 21.81 10.57 12.04
CA GLY A 109 22.92 10.13 11.18
C GLY A 109 23.73 8.94 11.71
N LYS A 110 23.22 8.17 12.68
CA LYS A 110 24.01 7.18 13.44
C LYS A 110 23.63 5.71 13.20
N ASP A 111 22.52 5.46 12.50
CA ASP A 111 21.93 4.12 12.39
C ASP A 111 21.50 3.82 10.95
N PRO A 112 22.37 3.21 10.12
CA PRO A 112 22.00 2.79 8.77
C PRO A 112 21.12 1.55 8.83
N HIS A 113 19.98 1.59 8.17
CA HIS A 113 19.12 0.43 8.00
C HIS A 113 18.46 0.44 6.63
N CYS A 114 18.06 -0.75 6.19
CA CYS A 114 17.44 -0.97 4.91
C CYS A 114 15.93 -1.14 5.11
N ILE A 115 15.15 -0.42 4.32
CA ILE A 115 13.72 -0.68 4.16
C ILE A 115 13.49 -1.36 2.81
N THR A 116 12.85 -2.53 2.84
CA THR A 116 12.42 -3.24 1.64
C THR A 116 10.92 -3.03 1.46
N LEU A 117 10.56 -2.32 0.40
CA LEU A 117 9.19 -2.06 -0.01
C LEU A 117 8.76 -3.06 -1.07
N PHE A 118 7.57 -3.62 -0.91
CA PHE A 118 6.95 -4.46 -1.92
C PHE A 118 5.89 -3.60 -2.63
N LEU A 119 6.26 -3.03 -3.77
CA LEU A 119 5.44 -2.10 -4.56
C LEU A 119 4.72 -2.84 -5.68
N ASP A 120 3.50 -2.45 -6.01
CA ASP A 120 2.88 -2.86 -7.27
C ASP A 120 3.16 -1.84 -8.39
N HIS A 121 2.59 -2.07 -9.58
CA HIS A 121 2.72 -1.16 -10.72
C HIS A 121 2.02 0.20 -10.53
N ASP A 122 1.16 0.35 -9.51
CA ASP A 122 0.58 1.63 -9.11
C ASP A 122 1.43 2.36 -8.06
N TYR A 123 2.61 1.81 -7.73
CA TYR A 123 3.53 2.29 -6.69
C TYR A 123 2.92 2.24 -5.27
N ASP A 124 1.90 1.41 -5.07
CA ASP A 124 1.29 1.20 -3.76
C ASP A 124 2.11 0.18 -2.95
N ILE A 125 2.39 0.54 -1.70
CA ILE A 125 3.11 -0.33 -0.77
C ILE A 125 2.16 -1.46 -0.32
N ARG A 126 2.46 -2.68 -0.76
CA ARG A 126 1.74 -3.89 -0.35
C ARG A 126 2.28 -4.47 0.95
N ARG A 127 3.60 -4.41 1.15
CA ARG A 127 4.31 -4.84 2.36
C ARG A 127 5.56 -4.00 2.56
N GLN A 128 6.02 -3.92 3.81
CA GLN A 128 7.31 -3.34 4.17
C GLN A 128 8.08 -4.28 5.09
N ARG A 129 9.41 -4.28 4.98
CA ARG A 129 10.32 -4.99 5.90
C ARG A 129 11.49 -4.07 6.23
N ILE A 130 12.02 -4.22 7.43
CA ILE A 130 13.21 -3.50 7.89
C ILE A 130 14.31 -4.52 8.14
N SER A 131 15.52 -4.22 7.69
CA SER A 131 16.69 -5.08 7.84
C SER A 131 17.87 -4.27 8.37
N ASP A 132 18.71 -4.93 9.17
CA ASP A 132 20.00 -4.38 9.58
C ASP A 132 20.94 -4.28 8.37
N VAL A 133 21.75 -3.23 8.36
CA VAL A 133 22.80 -3.03 7.35
C VAL A 133 24.15 -3.21 8.04
N ILE A 134 24.87 -4.25 7.64
CA ILE A 134 26.23 -4.51 8.10
C ILE A 134 27.19 -3.97 7.05
N ILE A 135 28.00 -2.98 7.43
CA ILE A 135 29.02 -2.39 6.56
C ILE A 135 30.36 -2.95 6.99
N GLU A 136 30.92 -3.84 6.17
CA GLU A 136 32.30 -4.30 6.34
C GLU A 136 33.25 -3.24 5.80
N LYS A 137 34.16 -2.72 6.64
CA LYS A 137 35.26 -1.89 6.17
C LYS A 137 36.36 -2.80 5.68
N ASN A 138 36.52 -2.90 4.36
CA ASN A 138 37.65 -3.61 3.79
C ASN A 138 38.93 -2.81 4.11
N LEU A 139 39.79 -3.37 4.98
CA LEU A 139 41.08 -2.82 5.35
C LEU A 139 42.10 -3.15 4.25
N GLU A 140 41.89 -2.64 3.04
CA GLU A 140 42.92 -2.76 2.00
C GLU A 140 44.01 -1.71 2.25
N ASN A 141 45.10 -2.20 2.85
CA ASN A 141 46.47 -1.67 2.89
C ASN A 141 46.72 -0.32 3.57
N ARG A 142 47.14 -0.39 4.84
CA ARG A 142 48.10 0.55 5.43
C ARG A 142 49.52 0.01 5.27
#